data_AF-A0A7S1V4X4-F1
#
_entry.id   AF-A0A7S1V4X4-F1
#
_cell.length_a   1.000
_cell.length_b   1.000
_cell.length_c   1.000
_cell.angle_alpha   90.00
_cell.angle_beta   90.00
_cell.angle_gamma   90.00
#
_symmetry.space_group_name_H-M   'P 1'
#
loop_
_entity.id
_entity.type
_entity.pdbx_description
1 polymer ?
#
loop_
_entity_poly.entity_id
_entity_poly.type
_entity_poly.pdbx_seq_one_letter_code
_entity_poly.pdbx_strand_id
1 'polypeptide(L)'
;FTVAGGGAVFALSYVVFGFALKAQSTFIAPRCTARPPATIHSRQHARTRGSAMWGWIFWVSSLSYARLLKGVPGTGTRKDGFEGVPLKVNMDGIVLLRYHVLCLKVTIVATVLCVAVILPLNLSGSCFNYGTTVPDGCSAQQYNLTDYGRTTIANIPSLNSFADGNVFGTDRDGSLGRLYGIVLCTWIILACACSLMTREW
;
A
#
# COMPACT_ATOMS: atom_id res chain seq x y z
N PHE A 1 9.47 15.35 -11.07
CA PHE A 1 9.60 15.84 -9.68
C PHE A 1 8.77 15.04 -8.69
N THR A 2 7.48 14.77 -8.94
CA THR A 2 6.60 14.02 -8.03
C THR A 2 7.06 12.59 -7.74
N VAL A 3 7.54 11.86 -8.75
CA VAL A 3 8.10 10.51 -8.56
C VAL A 3 9.38 10.54 -7.72
N ALA A 4 10.24 11.54 -7.94
CA ALA A 4 11.46 11.72 -7.16
C ALA A 4 11.16 12.11 -5.70
N GLY A 5 10.17 12.98 -5.47
CA GLY A 5 9.69 13.33 -4.14
C GLY A 5 9.05 12.15 -3.41
N GLY A 6 8.20 11.37 -4.10
CA GLY A 6 7.62 10.15 -3.57
C GLY A 6 8.68 9.09 -3.22
N GLY A 7 9.68 8.92 -4.10
CA GLY A 7 10.83 8.04 -3.83
C GLY A 7 11.65 8.47 -2.62
N ALA A 8 11.88 9.77 -2.45
CA ALA A 8 12.61 10.32 -1.30
C ALA A 8 11.82 10.13 0.01
N VAL A 9 10.51 10.40 0.02
CA VAL A 9 9.65 10.16 1.18
C VAL A 9 9.60 8.67 1.51
N PHE A 10 9.45 7.80 0.51
CA PHE A 10 9.49 6.35 0.71
C PHE A 10 10.80 5.90 1.36
N ALA A 11 11.95 6.33 0.83
CA ALA A 11 13.25 6.01 1.38
C ALA A 11 13.40 6.52 2.83
N LEU A 12 12.97 7.75 3.10
CA LEU A 12 13.02 8.35 4.44
C LEU A 12 12.14 7.59 5.43
N SER A 13 10.88 7.33 5.08
CA SER A 13 9.95 6.53 5.90
C SER A 13 10.50 5.14 6.18
N TYR A 14 11.14 4.53 5.19
CA TYR A 14 11.75 3.21 5.34
C TYR A 14 12.94 3.22 6.31
N VAL A 15 13.81 4.22 6.21
CA VAL A 15 14.95 4.38 7.12
C VAL A 15 14.46 4.66 8.54
N VAL A 16 13.50 5.56 8.72
CA VAL A 16 12.91 5.88 10.03
C VAL A 16 12.24 4.64 10.64
N PHE A 17 11.52 3.86 9.85
CA PHE A 17 10.95 2.59 10.28
C PHE A 17 12.03 1.58 10.72
N GLY A 18 13.12 1.46 9.97
CA GLY A 18 14.26 0.62 10.35
C GLY A 18 14.93 1.06 11.67
N PHE A 19 15.04 2.37 11.91
CA PHE A 19 15.50 2.91 13.18
C PHE A 19 14.50 2.65 14.31
N ALA A 20 13.21 2.81 14.06
CA ALA A 20 12.15 2.53 15.04
C ALA A 20 12.12 1.04 15.44
N LEU A 21 12.38 0.11 14.51
CA LEU A 21 12.52 -1.32 14.83
C LEU A 21 13.77 -1.63 15.67
N LYS A 22 14.87 -0.89 15.47
CA LYS A 22 16.10 -1.01 16.27
C LYS A 22 15.94 -0.42 17.66
N ALA A 23 15.17 0.66 17.79
CA ALA A 23 14.74 1.19 19.07
C ALA A 23 13.76 0.20 19.70
N GLN A 24 14.29 -0.77 20.45
CA GLN A 24 13.54 -1.87 21.05
C GLN A 24 12.19 -1.41 21.62
N SER A 25 11.09 -1.86 21.01
CA SER A 25 9.78 -1.74 21.62
C SER A 25 9.77 -2.59 22.89
N THR A 26 9.59 -1.94 24.04
CA THR A 26 9.43 -2.59 25.35
C THR A 26 8.08 -3.30 25.49
N PHE A 27 7.19 -3.16 24.51
CA PHE A 27 5.85 -3.77 24.49
C PHE A 27 5.75 -5.00 23.57
N ILE A 28 6.84 -5.74 23.41
CA ILE A 28 6.77 -7.06 22.77
C ILE A 28 6.24 -8.06 23.81
N ALA A 29 5.32 -8.93 23.40
CA ALA A 29 4.70 -9.93 24.27
C ALA A 29 5.75 -10.63 25.17
N PRO A 30 5.47 -10.83 26.48
CA PRO A 30 6.45 -11.32 27.46
C PRO A 30 7.10 -12.67 27.08
N ARG A 31 6.45 -13.48 26.23
CA ARG A 31 7.00 -14.73 25.69
C ARG A 31 8.13 -14.53 24.66
N CYS A 32 8.21 -13.35 24.04
CA CYS A 32 9.25 -12.98 23.10
C CYS A 32 10.43 -12.28 23.81
N THR A 33 10.17 -11.53 24.89
CA THR A 33 11.21 -10.86 25.69
C THR A 33 11.89 -11.78 26.71
N ALA A 34 11.24 -12.88 27.10
CA ALA A 34 11.85 -13.90 27.96
C ALA A 34 12.92 -14.77 27.26
N ARG A 35 13.18 -14.56 25.96
CA ARG A 35 14.20 -15.32 25.22
C ARG A 35 15.56 -14.62 25.30
N PRO A 36 16.65 -15.36 25.58
CA PRO A 36 17.98 -14.77 25.65
C PRO A 36 18.33 -14.09 24.31
N PRO A 37 18.96 -12.91 24.31
CA PRO A 37 19.33 -12.20 23.07
C PRO A 37 20.23 -13.04 22.15
N ALA A 38 21.01 -13.96 22.71
CA ALA A 38 21.81 -14.94 21.98
C ALA A 38 20.97 -15.88 21.07
N THR A 39 19.71 -16.15 21.42
CA THR A 39 18.80 -16.98 20.61
C THR A 39 18.19 -16.22 19.42
N ILE A 40 18.20 -14.88 19.46
CA ILE A 40 17.63 -14.02 18.41
C ILE A 40 18.74 -13.53 17.46
N HIS A 41 19.92 -13.20 18.01
CA HIS A 41 21.04 -12.56 17.30
C HIS A 41 22.31 -13.44 17.20
N SER A 42 22.17 -14.77 17.20
CA SER A 42 23.32 -15.67 17.06
C SER A 42 24.07 -15.44 15.72
N ARG A 43 25.39 -15.62 15.69
CA ARG A 43 26.19 -15.54 14.45
C ARG A 43 25.76 -16.59 13.41
N GLN A 44 25.21 -17.73 13.83
CA GLN A 44 24.64 -18.73 12.93
C GLN A 44 23.31 -18.27 12.32
N HIS A 45 22.53 -17.49 13.06
CA HIS A 45 21.28 -16.90 12.56
C HIS A 45 21.54 -15.77 11.56
N ALA A 46 22.62 -15.02 11.72
CA ALA A 46 23.03 -14.02 10.71
C ALA A 46 23.35 -14.67 9.34
N ARG A 47 23.81 -15.93 9.31
CA ARG A 47 24.02 -16.68 8.06
C ARG A 47 22.74 -17.16 7.38
N THR A 48 21.69 -17.46 8.16
CA THR A 48 20.43 -18.03 7.65
C THR A 48 19.32 -17.00 7.47
N ARG A 49 19.33 -15.92 8.25
CA ARG A 49 18.36 -14.83 8.23
C ARG A 49 18.88 -13.58 7.53
N GLY A 50 20.12 -13.56 7.05
CA GLY A 50 20.73 -12.42 6.38
C GLY A 50 21.03 -11.23 7.29
N SER A 51 21.25 -10.05 6.70
CA SER A 51 21.64 -8.84 7.44
C SER A 51 20.53 -8.34 8.37
N ALA A 52 20.92 -7.75 9.50
CA ALA A 52 19.98 -7.21 10.48
C ALA A 52 19.07 -6.09 9.94
N MET A 53 19.43 -5.46 8.81
CA MET A 53 18.62 -4.43 8.16
C MET A 53 17.56 -5.01 7.23
N TRP A 54 17.91 -6.00 6.38
CA TRP A 54 17.05 -6.45 5.27
C TRP A 54 16.80 -7.95 5.24
N GLY A 55 17.75 -8.74 5.71
CA GLY A 55 17.68 -10.19 5.60
C GLY A 55 16.46 -10.77 6.32
N TRP A 56 16.09 -10.19 7.46
CA TRP A 56 14.96 -10.65 8.25
C TRP A 56 13.64 -10.55 7.48
N ILE A 57 13.47 -9.59 6.57
CA ILE A 57 12.25 -9.42 5.77
C ILE A 57 12.09 -10.59 4.80
N PHE A 58 13.14 -10.87 4.02
CA PHE A 58 13.14 -12.00 3.09
C PHE A 58 13.01 -13.33 3.81
N TRP A 59 13.70 -13.47 4.95
CA TRP A 59 13.58 -14.66 5.77
C TRP A 59 12.16 -14.86 6.32
N VAL A 60 11.53 -13.83 6.90
CA VAL A 60 10.13 -13.91 7.36
C VAL A 60 9.20 -14.24 6.20
N SER A 61 9.41 -13.64 5.02
CA SER A 61 8.59 -13.91 3.83
C SER A 61 8.70 -15.35 3.33
N SER A 62 9.82 -16.03 3.61
CA SER A 62 10.03 -17.44 3.25
C SER A 62 9.34 -18.45 4.18
N LEU A 63 8.81 -18.00 5.32
CA LEU A 63 8.16 -18.88 6.29
C LEU A 63 6.72 -19.20 5.86
N SER A 64 6.39 -20.49 5.81
CA SER A 64 5.01 -20.93 5.56
C SER A 64 4.15 -20.84 6.82
N TYR A 65 2.84 -20.61 6.66
CA TYR A 65 1.89 -20.59 7.79
C TYR A 65 1.91 -21.87 8.62
N ALA A 66 2.09 -23.03 7.98
CA ALA A 66 2.23 -24.32 8.68
C ALA A 66 3.48 -24.36 9.57
N ARG A 67 4.59 -23.75 9.12
CA ARG A 67 5.80 -23.60 9.94
C ARG A 67 5.57 -22.62 11.09
N LEU A 68 4.85 -21.53 10.89
CA LEU A 68 4.52 -20.57 11.96
C LEU A 68 3.65 -21.21 13.07
N LEU A 69 2.74 -22.12 12.71
CA LEU A 69 1.91 -22.89 13.66
C LEU A 69 2.72 -23.96 14.42
N LYS A 70 3.59 -24.70 13.71
CA LYS A 70 4.41 -25.76 14.31
C LYS A 70 5.56 -25.19 15.14
N GLY A 71 6.10 -24.04 14.76
CA GLY A 71 7.19 -23.34 15.43
C GLY A 71 8.22 -22.80 14.44
N VAL A 72 8.64 -21.55 14.65
CA VAL A 72 9.60 -20.87 13.79
C VAL A 72 11.01 -21.47 14.01
N PRO A 73 11.71 -21.91 12.95
CA PRO A 73 13.04 -22.50 13.08
C PRO A 73 14.06 -21.48 13.60
N GLY A 74 14.98 -21.94 14.46
CA GLY A 74 15.97 -21.08 15.10
C GLY A 74 15.38 -20.17 16.18
N THR A 75 14.17 -20.44 16.66
CA THR A 75 13.56 -19.69 17.77
C THR A 75 13.28 -20.60 18.96
N GLY A 76 14.10 -21.61 19.18
CA GLY A 76 14.09 -22.44 20.39
C GLY A 76 14.49 -21.66 21.65
N THR A 77 14.15 -22.19 22.83
CA THR A 77 14.49 -21.56 24.12
C THR A 77 15.89 -21.92 24.63
N ARG A 78 16.55 -22.91 24.01
CA ARG A 78 17.85 -23.45 24.43
C ARG A 78 18.84 -23.50 23.26
N LYS A 79 20.14 -23.62 23.58
CA LYS A 79 21.28 -23.71 22.63
C LYS A 79 21.13 -22.76 21.45
N ASP A 80 21.21 -21.45 21.71
CA ASP A 80 21.15 -20.39 20.69
C ASP A 80 19.94 -20.44 19.76
N GLY A 81 18.82 -21.02 20.21
CA GLY A 81 17.57 -21.09 19.47
C GLY A 81 17.39 -22.34 18.63
N PHE A 82 18.28 -23.34 18.72
CA PHE A 82 18.16 -24.60 17.98
C PHE A 82 17.45 -25.71 18.75
N GLU A 83 17.29 -25.58 20.07
CA GLU A 83 16.62 -26.58 20.91
C GLU A 83 15.54 -25.95 21.81
N GLY A 84 14.66 -26.79 22.38
CA GLY A 84 13.58 -26.36 23.25
C GLY A 84 12.32 -25.95 22.50
N VAL A 85 11.42 -25.22 23.15
CA VAL A 85 10.11 -24.87 22.59
C VAL A 85 10.26 -23.73 21.58
N PRO A 86 9.96 -23.94 20.28
CA PRO A 86 10.06 -22.89 19.28
C PRO A 86 8.98 -21.83 19.49
N LEU A 87 9.20 -20.62 18.99
CA LEU A 87 8.18 -19.58 18.96
C LEU A 87 7.05 -20.04 18.02
N LYS A 88 5.84 -20.13 18.53
CA LYS A 88 4.65 -20.50 17.77
C LYS A 88 3.74 -19.30 17.66
N VAL A 89 3.09 -19.16 16.51
CA VAL A 89 2.06 -18.15 16.29
C VAL A 89 0.71 -18.80 16.58
N ASN A 90 -0.14 -18.12 17.34
CA ASN A 90 -1.51 -18.59 17.59
C ASN A 90 -2.32 -18.60 16.29
N MET A 91 -3.38 -19.41 16.23
CA MET A 91 -4.26 -19.50 15.06
C MET A 91 -4.84 -18.13 14.68
N ASP A 92 -5.26 -17.34 15.68
CA ASP A 92 -5.71 -15.95 15.51
C ASP A 92 -4.64 -15.04 14.86
N GLY A 93 -3.37 -15.18 15.28
CA GLY A 93 -2.26 -14.46 14.66
C GLY A 93 -2.02 -14.85 13.19
N ILE A 94 -2.26 -16.11 12.82
CA ILE A 94 -2.18 -16.58 11.43
C ILE A 94 -3.31 -15.99 10.59
N VAL A 95 -4.53 -15.94 11.13
CA VAL A 95 -5.68 -15.32 10.47
C VAL A 95 -5.40 -13.83 10.22
N LEU A 96 -4.88 -13.12 11.24
CA LEU A 96 -4.52 -11.71 11.11
C LEU A 96 -3.42 -11.47 10.07
N LEU A 97 -2.40 -12.35 10.00
CA LEU A 97 -1.37 -12.29 8.96
C LEU A 97 -1.95 -12.50 7.55
N ARG A 98 -2.84 -13.48 7.37
CA ARG A 98 -3.52 -13.72 6.09
C ARG A 98 -4.38 -12.51 5.68
N TYR A 99 -5.08 -11.91 6.64
CA TYR A 99 -5.85 -10.69 6.41
C TYR A 99 -4.96 -9.54 5.91
N HIS A 100 -3.80 -9.31 6.54
CA HIS A 100 -2.86 -8.28 6.09
C HIS A 100 -2.32 -8.56 4.69
N VAL A 101 -2.03 -9.82 4.36
CA VAL A 101 -1.60 -10.21 3.01
C VAL A 101 -2.71 -9.96 1.99
N LEU A 102 -3.97 -10.23 2.33
CA LEU A 102 -5.11 -9.90 1.48
C LEU A 102 -5.23 -8.38 1.26
N CYS A 103 -5.12 -7.58 2.32
CA CYS A 103 -5.13 -6.11 2.20
C CYS A 103 -3.97 -5.61 1.33
N LEU A 104 -2.78 -6.22 1.44
CA LEU A 104 -1.63 -5.86 0.61
C LEU A 104 -1.89 -6.17 -0.88
N LYS A 105 -2.46 -7.34 -1.18
CA LYS A 105 -2.83 -7.70 -2.57
C LYS A 105 -3.82 -6.69 -3.16
N VAL A 106 -4.86 -6.30 -2.41
CA VAL A 106 -5.86 -5.33 -2.86
C VAL A 106 -5.24 -3.94 -3.05
N THR A 107 -4.39 -3.49 -2.12
CA THR A 107 -3.74 -2.17 -2.23
C THR A 107 -2.73 -2.11 -3.38
N ILE A 108 -2.03 -3.21 -3.71
CA ILE A 108 -1.18 -3.27 -4.90
C ILE A 108 -2.01 -3.08 -6.18
N VAL A 109 -3.14 -3.79 -6.31
CA VAL A 109 -4.02 -3.62 -7.48
C VAL A 109 -4.57 -2.20 -7.56
N ALA A 110 -5.03 -1.66 -6.44
CA ALA A 110 -5.54 -0.29 -6.37
C ALA A 110 -4.47 0.75 -6.74
N THR A 111 -3.24 0.61 -6.22
CA THR A 111 -2.14 1.54 -6.53
C THR A 111 -1.74 1.51 -8.00
N VAL A 112 -1.68 0.31 -8.61
CA VAL A 112 -1.41 0.18 -10.05
C VAL A 112 -2.50 0.88 -10.87
N LEU A 113 -3.77 0.65 -10.57
CA LEU A 113 -4.89 1.31 -11.29
C LEU A 113 -4.89 2.83 -11.08
N CYS A 114 -4.65 3.30 -9.85
CA CYS A 114 -4.61 4.72 -9.54
C CYS A 114 -3.46 5.43 -10.27
N VAL A 115 -2.26 4.84 -10.31
CA VAL A 115 -1.07 5.46 -10.92
C VAL A 115 -1.06 5.29 -12.44
N ALA A 116 -1.47 4.13 -12.96
CA ALA A 116 -1.39 3.84 -14.40
C ALA A 116 -2.60 4.32 -15.20
N VAL A 117 -3.77 4.47 -14.57
CA VAL A 117 -5.02 4.82 -15.28
C VAL A 117 -5.58 6.14 -14.79
N ILE A 118 -5.89 6.26 -13.49
CA ILE A 118 -6.58 7.44 -12.94
C ILE A 118 -5.69 8.69 -13.03
N LEU A 119 -4.42 8.58 -12.67
CA LEU A 119 -3.48 9.70 -12.69
C LEU A 119 -3.29 10.29 -14.11
N PRO A 120 -2.97 9.50 -15.17
CA PRO A 120 -2.88 10.06 -16.52
C PRO A 120 -4.22 10.55 -17.05
N LEU A 121 -5.36 9.93 -16.70
CA LEU A 121 -6.69 10.44 -17.06
C LEU A 121 -6.96 11.82 -16.45
N ASN A 122 -6.55 12.05 -15.21
CA ASN A 122 -6.73 13.33 -14.52
C ASN A 122 -5.72 14.39 -15.00
N LEU A 123 -4.47 14.00 -15.34
CA LEU A 123 -3.44 14.92 -15.83
C LEU A 123 -3.58 15.30 -17.31
N SER A 124 -4.09 14.39 -18.15
CA SER A 124 -4.41 14.68 -19.55
C SER A 124 -5.64 15.59 -19.70
N GLY A 125 -6.32 15.87 -18.58
CA GLY A 125 -7.46 16.75 -18.56
C GLY A 125 -7.12 18.22 -18.52
N SER A 126 -7.24 18.89 -19.67
CA SER A 126 -7.41 20.34 -19.70
C SER A 126 -8.85 20.70 -19.35
N CYS A 127 -9.02 21.61 -18.39
CA CYS A 127 -10.27 22.33 -18.20
C CYS A 127 -10.38 23.41 -19.28
N PHE A 128 -11.50 23.43 -19.99
CA PHE A 128 -11.75 24.38 -21.05
C PHE A 128 -12.09 25.75 -20.45
N ASN A 129 -11.34 26.79 -20.82
CA ASN A 129 -11.68 28.18 -20.49
C ASN A 129 -12.62 28.71 -21.58
N TYR A 130 -13.91 28.88 -21.27
CA TYR A 130 -14.79 29.68 -22.10
C TYR A 130 -14.72 31.14 -21.62
N GLY A 131 -13.81 31.93 -22.18
CA GLY A 131 -13.61 33.33 -21.77
C GLY A 131 -12.92 33.48 -20.40
N THR A 132 -13.37 34.47 -19.59
CA THR A 132 -12.80 34.83 -18.27
C THR A 132 -13.33 34.00 -17.11
N THR A 133 -14.30 33.11 -17.34
CA THR A 133 -14.92 32.27 -16.32
C THR A 133 -14.37 30.86 -16.39
N VAL A 134 -13.59 30.48 -15.39
CA VAL A 134 -13.19 29.09 -15.14
C VAL A 134 -14.42 28.35 -14.61
N PRO A 135 -14.86 27.23 -15.22
CA PRO A 135 -15.98 26.44 -14.70
C PRO A 135 -15.73 25.97 -13.27
N ASP A 136 -16.76 25.97 -12.42
CA ASP A 136 -16.68 25.42 -11.06
C ASP A 136 -16.25 23.94 -11.09
N GLY A 137 -15.20 23.61 -10.33
CA GLY A 137 -14.58 22.27 -10.32
C GLY A 137 -13.37 22.13 -11.26
N CYS A 138 -12.91 23.21 -11.87
CA CYS A 138 -11.62 23.25 -12.55
C CYS A 138 -10.61 24.01 -11.70
N SER A 139 -9.54 23.35 -11.28
CA SER A 139 -8.52 24.03 -10.50
C SER A 139 -7.84 25.10 -11.38
N ALA A 140 -7.87 26.35 -10.91
CA ALA A 140 -7.38 27.50 -11.66
C ALA A 140 -5.96 27.23 -12.19
N GLN A 141 -5.69 27.68 -13.42
CA GLN A 141 -4.46 27.47 -14.20
C GLN A 141 -3.16 28.01 -13.56
N GLN A 142 -3.06 28.16 -12.24
CA GLN A 142 -1.78 28.39 -11.59
C GLN A 142 -1.09 27.05 -11.37
N TYR A 143 0.01 26.85 -12.11
CA TYR A 143 0.94 25.73 -12.00
C TYR A 143 1.64 25.70 -10.63
N ASN A 144 0.88 25.43 -9.56
CA ASN A 144 1.41 25.32 -8.22
C ASN A 144 1.56 23.83 -7.87
N LEU A 145 2.75 23.41 -7.45
CA LEU A 145 3.08 22.01 -7.16
C LEU A 145 2.23 21.40 -6.02
N THR A 146 1.50 22.23 -5.27
CA THR A 146 0.65 21.85 -4.14
C THR A 146 -0.82 21.62 -4.52
N ASP A 147 -1.19 21.75 -5.79
CA ASP A 147 -2.59 21.58 -6.20
C ASP A 147 -2.96 20.11 -6.40
N TYR A 148 -3.16 19.42 -5.27
CA TYR A 148 -3.64 18.04 -5.22
C TYR A 148 -5.05 17.89 -5.81
N GLY A 149 -5.81 18.98 -5.98
CA GLY A 149 -7.13 18.94 -6.61
C GLY A 149 -7.07 18.35 -8.02
N ARG A 150 -5.99 18.64 -8.76
CA ARG A 150 -5.77 18.17 -10.15
C ARG A 150 -5.61 16.66 -10.31
N THR A 151 -5.13 15.96 -9.29
CA THR A 151 -4.93 14.51 -9.36
C THR A 151 -6.16 13.73 -8.93
N THR A 152 -7.23 14.42 -8.54
CA THR A 152 -8.44 13.83 -7.95
C THR A 152 -9.69 14.13 -8.77
N ILE A 153 -10.83 13.59 -8.33
CA ILE A 153 -12.17 13.85 -8.91
C ILE A 153 -12.52 15.34 -8.90
N ALA A 154 -11.88 16.15 -8.03
CA ALA A 154 -12.05 17.59 -8.00
C ALA A 154 -11.56 18.31 -9.27
N ASN A 155 -10.92 17.62 -10.22
CA ASN A 155 -10.55 18.14 -11.54
C ASN A 155 -11.60 17.86 -12.63
N ILE A 156 -12.71 17.19 -12.29
CA ILE A 156 -13.79 16.90 -13.24
C ILE A 156 -14.87 17.97 -13.06
N PRO A 157 -15.20 18.75 -14.11
CA PRO A 157 -16.18 19.83 -13.99
C PRO A 157 -17.58 19.27 -13.71
N SER A 158 -18.40 20.04 -13.00
CA SER A 158 -19.76 19.62 -12.66
C SER A 158 -20.65 19.57 -13.91
N LEU A 159 -21.46 18.52 -14.05
CA LEU A 159 -22.41 18.36 -15.16
C LEU A 159 -23.55 19.40 -15.12
N ASN A 160 -23.77 20.06 -13.98
CA ASN A 160 -24.82 21.05 -13.79
C ASN A 160 -24.49 22.41 -14.43
N SER A 161 -23.21 22.69 -14.70
CA SER A 161 -22.75 23.95 -15.29
C SER A 161 -22.97 24.05 -16.81
N PHE A 162 -23.49 22.99 -17.45
CA PHE A 162 -23.65 22.87 -18.92
C PHE A 162 -25.12 22.63 -19.34
N ALA A 163 -26.07 23.16 -18.58
CA ALA A 163 -27.51 22.95 -18.80
C ALA A 163 -28.04 23.51 -20.13
N ASP A 164 -27.30 24.41 -20.80
CA ASP A 164 -27.69 24.98 -22.09
C ASP A 164 -26.74 24.52 -23.20
N GLY A 165 -27.13 23.47 -23.94
CA GLY A 165 -26.49 23.10 -25.20
C GLY A 165 -26.24 21.60 -25.38
N ASN A 166 -26.86 21.06 -26.44
CA ASN A 166 -26.70 19.75 -27.08
C ASN A 166 -25.73 18.74 -26.44
N VAL A 167 -26.29 17.57 -26.13
CA VAL A 167 -25.70 16.43 -25.41
C VAL A 167 -24.50 15.76 -26.12
N PHE A 168 -24.26 16.06 -27.40
CA PHE A 168 -23.15 15.49 -28.19
C PHE A 168 -22.24 16.60 -28.71
N GLY A 169 -21.29 17.01 -27.86
CA GLY A 169 -20.14 17.81 -28.24
C GLY A 169 -18.89 17.06 -27.82
N THR A 170 -17.88 17.01 -28.69
CA THR A 170 -16.61 16.30 -28.52
C THR A 170 -15.90 16.59 -27.18
N ASP A 171 -16.23 17.71 -26.53
CA ASP A 171 -15.66 18.15 -25.24
C ASP A 171 -16.43 17.62 -24.01
N ARG A 172 -17.75 17.35 -24.13
CA ARG A 172 -18.57 16.73 -23.06
C ARG A 172 -18.20 15.25 -22.91
N ASP A 173 -17.90 14.59 -24.03
CA ASP A 173 -17.50 13.18 -24.09
C ASP A 173 -16.19 12.91 -23.34
N GLY A 174 -15.25 13.86 -23.33
CA GLY A 174 -13.98 13.75 -22.60
C GLY A 174 -14.15 13.77 -21.08
N SER A 175 -15.04 14.60 -20.55
CA SER A 175 -15.31 14.69 -19.10
C SER A 175 -16.08 13.48 -18.57
N LEU A 176 -17.11 13.03 -19.32
CA LEU A 176 -17.87 11.81 -19.01
C LEU A 176 -16.97 10.57 -19.12
N GLY A 177 -16.12 10.48 -20.13
CA GLY A 177 -15.16 9.39 -20.30
C GLY A 177 -14.21 9.23 -19.11
N ARG A 178 -13.76 10.35 -18.50
CA ARG A 178 -12.93 10.31 -17.28
C ARG A 178 -13.72 9.79 -16.08
N LEU A 179 -14.95 10.26 -15.88
CA LEU A 179 -15.81 9.77 -14.80
C LEU A 179 -16.09 8.27 -14.94
N TYR A 180 -16.44 7.82 -16.15
CA TYR A 180 -16.62 6.39 -16.45
C TYR A 180 -15.33 5.59 -16.24
N GLY A 181 -14.17 6.15 -16.60
CA GLY A 181 -12.87 5.51 -16.33
C GLY A 181 -12.60 5.31 -14.84
N ILE A 182 -12.89 6.31 -14.01
CA ILE A 182 -12.75 6.20 -12.54
C ILE A 182 -13.73 5.16 -11.99
N VAL A 183 -15.00 5.23 -12.38
CA VAL A 183 -16.03 4.27 -11.94
C VAL A 183 -15.65 2.85 -12.33
N LEU A 184 -15.21 2.63 -13.56
CA LEU A 184 -14.74 1.32 -14.04
C LEU A 184 -13.54 0.83 -13.23
N CYS A 185 -12.56 1.69 -12.94
CA CYS A 185 -11.43 1.34 -12.06
C CYS A 185 -11.90 0.95 -10.66
N THR A 186 -12.85 1.68 -10.07
CA THR A 186 -13.41 1.33 -8.74
C THR A 186 -14.16 0.00 -8.78
N TRP A 187 -14.87 -0.30 -9.85
CA TRP A 187 -15.53 -1.59 -10.05
C TRP A 187 -14.52 -2.74 -10.17
N ILE A 188 -13.41 -2.54 -10.89
CA ILE A 188 -12.34 -3.55 -10.97
C ILE A 188 -11.73 -3.80 -9.59
N ILE A 189 -11.44 -2.73 -8.82
CA ILE A 189 -10.90 -2.86 -7.46
C ILE A 189 -11.89 -3.62 -6.57
N LEU A 190 -13.17 -3.28 -6.62
CA LEU A 190 -14.22 -3.93 -5.84
C LEU A 190 -14.37 -5.40 -6.23
N ALA A 191 -14.44 -5.71 -7.53
CA ALA A 191 -14.53 -7.08 -8.03
C ALA A 191 -13.30 -7.92 -7.63
N CYS A 192 -12.10 -7.34 -7.70
CA CYS A 192 -10.87 -7.99 -7.26
C CYS A 192 -10.88 -8.24 -5.75
N ALA A 193 -11.28 -7.24 -4.95
CA ALA A 193 -11.39 -7.37 -3.49
C ALA A 193 -12.41 -8.46 -3.10
N CYS A 194 -13.61 -8.45 -3.72
CA CYS A 194 -14.62 -9.48 -3.52
C CYS A 194 -14.10 -10.87 -3.92
N SER A 195 -13.45 -11.00 -5.08
CA SER A 195 -12.89 -12.28 -5.52
C SER A 195 -11.83 -12.82 -4.56
N LEU A 196 -10.94 -11.95 -4.07
CA LEU A 196 -9.92 -12.33 -3.08
C LEU A 196 -10.55 -12.73 -1.74
N MET A 197 -11.57 -12.00 -1.28
CA MET A 197 -12.31 -12.36 -0.07
C MET A 197 -12.99 -13.72 -0.21
N THR A 198 -13.67 -13.99 -1.33
CA THR A 198 -14.34 -15.29 -1.57
C THR A 198 -13.39 -16.48 -1.69
N ARG A 199 -12.11 -16.25 -2.00
CA ARG A 199 -11.09 -17.31 -2.08
C ARG A 199 -10.42 -17.61 -0.74
N GLU A 200 -10.43 -16.64 0.18
CA GLU A 200 -9.81 -16.78 1.51
C GLU A 200 -10.81 -17.16 2.59
N TRP A 201 -12.10 -16.84 2.40
CA TRP A 201 -13.23 -17.37 3.17
C TRP A 201 -13.51 -18.83 2.83
#